data_AF-A0A4Y2MZF3-F1
#
_entry.id   AF-A0A4Y2MZF3-F1
#
_cell.length_a   1.000
_cell.length_b   1.000
_cell.length_c   1.000
_cell.angle_alpha   90.00
_cell.angle_beta   90.00
_cell.angle_gamma   90.00
#
_symmetry.space_group_name_H-M   'P 1'
#
loop_
_entity.id
_entity.type
_entity.pdbx_description
1 polymer ?
#
loop_
_entity_poly.entity_id
_entity_poly.type
_entity_poly.pdbx_seq_one_letter_code
_entity_poly.pdbx_strand_id
1 'polypeptide(L)'
;MFRMVFIDESRRDLLRIVWKESIDDSIKTYKMNRVVYGTTCAPYLAQRVLKQLAMDDGHNYPLAASAVSSDMYMDDLLTGAADIYSAKQLKEQLIALFRGGGMQLHK
;
A
#
# COMPACT_ATOMS: atom_id res chain seq x y z
N MET A 1 4.13 -0.16 -1.52
CA MET A 1 2.78 -0.26 -0.94
C MET A 1 2.59 -1.45 0.00
N PHE A 2 2.63 -2.72 -0.45
CA PHE A 2 2.24 -3.90 0.38
C PHE A 2 2.89 -3.96 1.77
N ARG A 3 4.21 -3.75 1.86
CA ARG A 3 4.95 -3.80 3.14
C ARG A 3 4.61 -2.67 4.11
N MET A 4 3.85 -1.65 3.68
CA MET A 4 3.36 -0.57 4.55
C MET A 4 2.06 -0.96 5.27
N VAL A 5 1.44 -2.10 4.92
CA VAL A 5 0.19 -2.59 5.53
C VAL A 5 0.49 -3.70 6.52
N PHE A 6 0.10 -3.51 7.79
CA PHE A 6 0.20 -4.55 8.81
C PHE A 6 -0.87 -5.62 8.65
N ILE A 7 -0.50 -6.86 8.99
CA ILE A 7 -1.43 -7.96 9.11
C ILE A 7 -1.81 -8.11 10.57
N ASP A 8 -3.11 -8.35 10.78
CA ASP A 8 -3.68 -8.70 12.07
C ASP A 8 -2.87 -9.82 12.75
N GLU A 9 -2.57 -9.64 14.03
CA GLU A 9 -1.63 -10.52 14.74
C GLU A 9 -2.11 -11.97 14.76
N SER A 10 -3.43 -12.20 14.83
CA SER A 10 -4.03 -13.54 14.82
C SER A 10 -3.82 -14.27 13.49
N ARG A 11 -3.59 -13.53 12.40
CA ARG A 11 -3.42 -14.10 11.04
C ARG A 11 -1.96 -14.28 10.65
N ARG A 12 -1.00 -13.71 11.38
CA ARG A 12 0.44 -13.76 11.02
C ARG A 12 1.00 -15.18 10.97
N ASP A 13 0.41 -16.11 11.72
CA ASP A 13 0.83 -17.51 11.71
C ASP A 13 0.58 -18.21 10.37
N LEU A 14 -0.45 -17.77 9.64
CA LEU A 14 -0.78 -18.27 8.30
C LEU A 14 0.27 -17.87 7.24
N LEU A 15 1.16 -16.95 7.58
CA LEU A 15 2.26 -16.47 6.73
C LEU A 15 3.61 -16.82 7.32
N ARG A 16 3.69 -17.97 8.00
CA ARG A 16 4.94 -18.50 8.53
C ARG A 16 5.83 -18.98 7.39
N ILE A 17 7.09 -18.59 7.42
CA ILE A 17 8.14 -19.12 6.56
C ILE A 17 9.13 -19.92 7.40
N VAL A 18 9.71 -20.93 6.77
CA VAL A 18 10.77 -21.77 7.33
C VAL A 18 12.08 -21.35 6.67
N TRP A 19 13.14 -21.19 7.46
CA TRP A 19 14.46 -20.77 6.98
C TRP A 19 15.56 -21.64 7.56
N LYS A 20 16.57 -21.92 6.74
CA LYS A 20 17.74 -22.68 7.11
C LYS A 20 18.90 -22.21 6.23
N GLU A 21 19.98 -21.73 6.87
CA GLU A 21 21.11 -21.10 6.16
C GLU A 21 22.06 -22.16 5.58
N SER A 22 22.44 -23.15 6.40
CA SER A 22 23.21 -24.33 5.99
C SER A 22 22.48 -25.63 6.32
N ILE A 23 22.89 -26.75 5.71
CA ILE A 23 22.27 -28.08 5.91
C ILE A 23 22.39 -28.58 7.36
N ASP A 24 23.40 -28.10 8.09
CA ASP A 24 23.66 -28.47 9.49
C ASP A 24 22.94 -27.56 10.50
N ASP A 25 22.40 -26.42 10.04
CA ASP A 25 21.75 -25.47 10.94
C ASP A 25 20.39 -25.97 11.43
N SER A 26 20.03 -25.52 12.63
CA SER A 26 18.67 -25.67 13.13
C SER A 26 17.67 -24.89 12.26
N ILE A 27 16.48 -25.47 12.08
CA ILE A 27 15.41 -24.83 11.34
C ILE A 27 14.90 -23.62 12.13
N LYS A 28 14.89 -22.45 11.49
CA LYS A 28 14.29 -21.22 12.01
C LYS A 28 12.91 -21.04 11.40
N THR A 29 12.02 -20.39 12.14
CA THR A 29 10.71 -19.99 11.63
C THR A 29 10.50 -18.50 11.83
N TYR A 30 9.88 -17.86 10.86
CA TYR A 30 9.55 -16.43 10.89
C TYR A 30 8.08 -16.25 10.52
N LYS A 31 7.44 -15.23 11.08
CA LYS A 31 6.07 -14.83 10.73
C LYS A 31 6.12 -13.46 10.09
N MET A 32 5.44 -13.31 8.96
CA MET A 32 5.40 -12.04 8.27
C MET A 32 4.42 -11.09 8.97
N ASN A 33 4.89 -9.90 9.32
CA ASN A 33 4.08 -8.89 10.02
C ASN A 33 3.24 -8.02 9.07
N ARG A 34 3.58 -8.03 7.77
CA ARG A 34 3.03 -7.13 6.76
C ARG A 34 2.50 -7.94 5.58
N VAL A 35 1.65 -7.32 4.75
CA VAL A 35 1.19 -7.90 3.50
C VAL A 35 2.40 -8.28 2.63
N VAL A 36 2.41 -9.54 2.18
CA VAL A 36 3.52 -10.12 1.40
C VAL A 36 3.13 -10.35 -0.05
N TYR A 37 4.12 -10.20 -0.92
CA TYR A 37 4.01 -10.54 -2.33
C TYR A 37 3.72 -12.04 -2.51
N GLY A 38 3.04 -12.39 -3.59
CA GLY A 38 2.78 -13.79 -3.96
C GLY A 38 1.54 -14.41 -3.30
N THR A 39 0.90 -13.75 -2.32
CA THR A 39 -0.42 -14.18 -1.85
C THR A 39 -1.50 -13.66 -2.79
N THR A 40 -2.51 -14.49 -3.07
CA THR A 40 -3.62 -14.15 -3.96
C THR A 40 -4.42 -12.93 -3.49
N CYS A 41 -4.49 -12.71 -2.17
CA CYS A 41 -5.22 -11.60 -1.58
C CYS A 41 -4.42 -10.30 -1.41
N ALA A 42 -3.09 -10.32 -1.56
CA ALA A 42 -2.25 -9.13 -1.32
C ALA A 42 -2.67 -7.89 -2.13
N PRO A 43 -2.96 -8.01 -3.46
CA PRO A 43 -3.43 -6.88 -4.25
C PRO A 43 -4.70 -6.24 -3.69
N TYR A 44 -5.69 -7.06 -3.37
CA TYR A 44 -6.95 -6.61 -2.80
C TYR A 44 -6.76 -5.91 -1.46
N LEU A 45 -5.99 -6.53 -0.54
CA LEU A 45 -5.75 -5.98 0.79
C LEU A 45 -5.11 -4.59 0.72
N ALA A 46 -4.11 -4.40 -0.15
CA ALA A 46 -3.45 -3.11 -0.25
C ALA A 46 -4.31 -2.05 -0.96
N GLN A 47 -5.03 -2.41 -2.03
CA GLN A 47 -5.99 -1.49 -2.66
C GLN A 47 -7.11 -1.09 -1.69
N ARG A 48 -7.62 -2.02 -0.88
CA ARG A 48 -8.68 -1.73 0.11
C ARG A 48 -8.23 -0.72 1.16
N VAL A 49 -6.96 -0.76 1.58
CA VAL A 49 -6.36 0.24 2.48
C VAL A 49 -6.29 1.61 1.82
N LEU A 50 -5.86 1.70 0.56
CA LEU A 50 -5.84 2.98 -0.16
C LEU A 50 -7.24 3.57 -0.34
N LYS A 51 -8.23 2.72 -0.65
CA LYS A 51 -9.63 3.14 -0.70
C LYS A 51 -10.12 3.63 0.66
N GLN A 52 -9.73 2.97 1.76
CA GLN A 52 -10.09 3.43 3.10
C GLN A 52 -9.46 4.79 3.41
N LEU A 53 -8.19 4.99 3.06
CA LEU A 53 -7.50 6.27 3.23
C LEU A 53 -8.21 7.40 2.48
N ALA A 54 -8.66 7.17 1.24
CA ALA A 54 -9.44 8.15 0.49
C ALA A 54 -10.83 8.40 1.10
N MET A 55 -11.46 7.39 1.71
CA MET A 55 -12.75 7.57 2.41
C MET A 55 -12.60 8.38 3.70
N ASP A 56 -11.55 8.12 4.47
CA ASP A 56 -11.33 8.73 5.78
C ASP A 56 -10.83 10.17 5.63
N ASP A 57 -9.78 10.38 4.84
CA ASP A 57 -9.06 11.66 4.77
C ASP A 57 -9.25 12.41 3.43
N GLY A 58 -9.86 11.76 2.43
CA GLY A 58 -9.93 12.30 1.07
C GLY A 58 -10.78 13.57 0.93
N HIS A 59 -11.64 13.88 1.90
CA HIS A 59 -12.40 15.13 1.94
C HIS A 59 -11.50 16.38 1.98
N ASN A 60 -10.28 16.25 2.53
CA ASN A 60 -9.27 17.33 2.54
C ASN A 60 -8.49 17.44 1.22
N TYR A 61 -8.54 16.40 0.38
CA TYR A 61 -7.70 16.24 -0.81
C TYR A 61 -8.52 15.69 -1.99
N PRO A 62 -9.51 16.44 -2.49
CA PRO A 62 -10.52 15.93 -3.42
C PRO A 62 -9.93 15.42 -4.76
N LEU A 63 -8.87 16.05 -5.27
CA LEU A 63 -8.21 15.60 -6.50
C LEU A 63 -7.51 14.25 -6.28
N ALA A 64 -6.80 14.13 -5.16
CA ALA A 64 -6.13 12.89 -4.78
C ALA A 64 -7.14 11.77 -4.48
N ALA A 65 -8.22 12.07 -3.76
CA ALA A 65 -9.26 11.11 -3.43
C ALA A 65 -9.94 10.54 -4.68
N SER A 66 -10.22 11.40 -5.67
CA SER A 66 -10.74 10.97 -6.97
C SER A 66 -9.74 10.05 -7.67
N ALA A 67 -8.49 10.49 -7.84
CA ALA A 67 -7.46 9.72 -8.53
C ALA A 67 -7.18 8.37 -7.86
N VAL A 68 -7.09 8.31 -6.52
CA VAL A 68 -6.90 7.05 -5.79
C VAL A 68 -8.08 6.09 -5.98
N SER A 69 -9.28 6.63 -6.16
CA SER A 69 -10.49 5.82 -6.33
C SER A 69 -10.64 5.26 -7.74
N SER A 70 -10.23 6.00 -8.77
CA SER A 70 -10.45 5.65 -10.18
C SER A 70 -9.21 5.17 -10.93
N ASP A 71 -8.01 5.62 -10.56
CA ASP A 71 -6.81 5.54 -11.40
C ASP A 71 -5.72 4.61 -10.84
N MET A 72 -6.03 3.92 -9.74
CA MET A 72 -5.15 2.92 -9.14
C MET A 72 -5.22 1.59 -9.90
N TYR A 73 -4.07 1.07 -10.30
CA TYR A 73 -3.92 -0.30 -10.76
C TYR A 73 -2.86 -1.01 -9.92
N MET A 74 -3.31 -1.94 -9.07
CA MET A 74 -2.42 -2.66 -8.14
C MET A 74 -1.68 -1.68 -7.21
N ASP A 75 -0.36 -1.55 -7.36
CA ASP A 75 0.51 -0.63 -6.63
C ASP A 75 0.90 0.64 -7.41
N ASP A 76 0.49 0.75 -8.67
CA ASP A 76 0.73 1.92 -9.50
C ASP A 76 -0.48 2.85 -9.54
N LEU A 77 -0.21 4.16 -9.44
CA LEU A 77 -1.18 5.21 -9.68
C LEU A 77 -0.83 5.92 -10.98
N LEU A 78 -1.67 5.77 -12.00
CA LEU A 78 -1.47 6.42 -13.30
C LEU A 78 -2.56 7.46 -13.53
N THR A 79 -2.27 8.71 -13.16
CA THR A 79 -3.21 9.83 -13.24
C THR A 79 -2.58 11.06 -13.87
N GLY A 80 -3.37 12.08 -14.18
CA GLY A 80 -2.92 13.30 -14.82
C GLY A 80 -3.95 14.43 -14.78
N ALA A 81 -3.58 15.56 -15.38
CA ALA A 81 -4.46 16.71 -15.51
C ALA A 81 -4.25 17.40 -16.87
N ALA A 82 -5.20 18.25 -17.26
CA ALA A 82 -5.18 18.94 -18.55
C ALA A 82 -4.05 19.98 -18.69
N ASP A 83 -3.50 20.46 -17.57
CA ASP A 83 -2.47 21.49 -17.56
C ASP A 83 -1.48 21.29 -16.39
N ILE A 84 -0.33 21.95 -16.48
CA ILE A 84 0.79 21.82 -15.52
C ILE A 84 0.39 22.30 -14.11
N TYR A 85 -0.45 23.32 -14.00
CA TYR A 85 -0.85 23.85 -12.70
C TYR A 85 -1.74 22.84 -11.97
N SER A 86 -2.77 22.33 -12.65
CA SER A 86 -3.66 21.29 -12.13
C SER A 86 -2.90 20.00 -11.79
N ALA A 87 -1.92 19.61 -12.62
CA ALA A 87 -1.08 18.44 -12.37
C ALA A 87 -0.21 18.60 -11.10
N LYS A 88 0.34 19.79 -10.86
CA LYS A 88 1.09 20.10 -9.63
C LYS A 88 0.20 20.02 -8.40
N GLN A 89 -1.01 20.59 -8.46
CA GLN A 89 -1.96 20.50 -7.36
C GLN A 89 -2.37 19.06 -7.05
N LEU A 90 -2.66 18.27 -8.08
CA LEU A 90 -2.96 16.84 -7.93
C LEU A 90 -1.80 16.10 -7.24
N LYS A 91 -0.56 16.34 -7.69
CA LYS A 91 0.64 15.76 -7.08
C LYS A 91 0.79 16.14 -5.60
N GLU A 92 0.61 17.41 -5.26
CA GLU A 92 0.72 17.89 -3.88
C GLU A 92 -0.34 17.26 -2.97
N GLN A 93 -1.58 17.18 -3.44
CA GLN A 93 -2.66 16.51 -2.71
C GLN A 93 -2.39 15.01 -2.54
N LEU A 94 -1.86 14.33 -3.57
CA LEU A 94 -1.50 12.92 -3.48
C LEU A 94 -0.41 12.69 -2.44
N ILE A 95 0.64 13.51 -2.44
CA ILE A 95 1.71 13.42 -1.44
C ILE A 95 1.15 13.64 -0.02
N ALA A 96 0.26 14.61 0.16
CA ALA A 96 -0.34 14.90 1.46
C ALA A 96 -1.23 13.76 1.96
N LEU A 97 -2.14 13.26 1.11
CA LEU A 97 -3.05 12.16 1.44
C LEU A 97 -2.27 10.89 1.81
N PHE A 98 -1.32 10.46 0.97
CA PHE A 98 -0.53 9.26 1.23
C PHE A 98 0.36 9.39 2.46
N ARG A 99 0.89 10.59 2.75
CA ARG A 99 1.64 10.86 3.98
C ARG A 99 0.76 10.66 5.22
N GLY A 100 -0.51 11.05 5.17
CA GLY A 100 -1.49 10.77 6.25
C GLY A 100 -1.64 9.27 6.53
N GLY A 101 -1.64 8.45 5.48
CA GLY A 101 -1.65 6.99 5.57
C GLY A 101 -0.30 6.33 5.89
N GLY A 102 0.75 7.11 6.18
CA GLY A 102 2.10 6.59 6.45
C GLY A 102 2.79 5.99 5.22
N MET A 103 2.34 6.36 4.02
CA MET A 103 2.88 5.86 2.75
C MET A 103 3.66 6.95 2.02
N GLN A 104 4.81 6.56 1.46
CA GLN A 104 5.61 7.46 0.63
C GLN A 104 5.43 7.07 -0.84
N LEU A 105 4.88 8.01 -1.61
CA LEU A 105 4.83 7.89 -3.07
C LEU A 105 6.24 7.94 -3.65
N HIS A 106 6.46 7.18 -4.71
CA HIS A 106 7.71 7.13 -5.43
C HIS A 106 7.47 7.53 -6.89
N LYS A 107 8.24 8.53 -7.34
CA LYS A 107 8.14 9.25 -8.63
C LYS A 107 7.06 10.33 -8.67
#